data_AF-A0A6B3HRH6-F1
#
_entry.id   AF-A0A6B3HRH6-F1
#
_cell.length_a   1.000
_cell.length_b   1.000
_cell.length_c   1.000
_cell.angle_alpha   90.00
_cell.angle_beta   90.00
_cell.angle_gamma   90.00
#
_symmetry.space_group_name_H-M   'P 1'
#
loop_
_entity.id
_entity.type
_entity.pdbx_description
1 polymer ?
#
loop_
_entity_poly.entity_id
_entity_poly.type
_entity_poly.pdbx_seq_one_letter_code
_entity_poly.pdbx_strand_id
1 'polypeptide(L)'
;RMRYPDDSPGRLERRVELLRERRRRLSERGTALWALLPAAALLTRVGDPETMAGQRKTLAEEMEQQHITVQVVPLDHPPHAMTAMPPLHLLRVPAPEIGDQAVLETPGVRVDLIDDPEAVMAHRIRLDAACAAAPPPGTPLPS
;
A
#
# COMPACT_ATOMS: atom_id res chain seq x y z
N ARG A 1 12.04 3.00 -13.32
CA ARG A 1 13.19 2.16 -13.73
C ARG A 1 13.69 1.23 -12.61
N MET A 2 13.84 1.65 -11.36
CA MET A 2 14.42 0.81 -10.29
C MET A 2 13.84 -0.62 -10.16
N ARG A 3 12.52 -0.80 -10.26
CA ARG A 3 11.87 -2.12 -10.17
C ARG A 3 11.84 -2.90 -11.49
N TYR A 4 12.01 -2.20 -12.62
CA TYR A 4 11.96 -2.75 -13.98
C TYR A 4 12.93 -1.94 -14.87
N PRO A 5 14.24 -2.16 -14.75
CA PRO A 5 15.24 -1.32 -15.41
C PRO A 5 15.24 -1.53 -16.93
N ASP A 6 14.92 -2.73 -17.38
CA ASP A 6 14.98 -3.16 -18.80
C ASP A 6 13.66 -2.96 -19.57
N ASP A 7 12.68 -2.30 -18.96
CA ASP A 7 11.42 -2.04 -19.65
C ASP A 7 11.58 -1.03 -20.77
N SER A 8 11.07 -1.40 -21.95
CA SER A 8 10.94 -0.47 -23.06
C SER A 8 9.96 0.65 -22.74
N PRO A 9 10.06 1.83 -23.38
CA PRO A 9 9.12 2.92 -23.19
C PRO A 9 7.65 2.50 -23.33
N GLY A 10 7.32 1.69 -24.36
CA GLY A 10 5.95 1.19 -24.54
C GLY A 10 5.46 0.26 -23.41
N ARG A 11 6.36 -0.54 -22.80
CA ARG A 11 6.00 -1.34 -21.61
C ARG A 11 5.77 -0.46 -20.39
N LEU A 12 6.58 0.58 -20.22
CA LEU A 12 6.41 1.55 -19.15
C LEU A 12 5.07 2.28 -19.28
N GLU A 13 4.76 2.81 -20.46
CA GLU A 13 3.49 3.48 -20.77
C GLU A 13 2.30 2.57 -20.50
N ARG A 14 2.36 1.32 -20.99
CA ARG A 14 1.30 0.34 -20.74
C ARG A 14 1.11 0.05 -19.24
N ARG A 15 2.19 -0.02 -18.45
CA ARG A 15 2.07 -0.21 -17.00
C ARG A 15 1.41 1.00 -16.33
N VAL A 16 1.78 2.21 -16.74
CA VAL A 16 1.15 3.43 -16.23
C VAL A 16 -0.34 3.46 -16.57
N GLU A 17 -0.72 3.05 -17.77
CA GLU A 17 -2.12 2.90 -18.19
C GLU A 17 -2.88 1.91 -17.29
N LEU A 18 -2.32 0.72 -17.04
CA LEU A 18 -2.93 -0.28 -16.16
C LEU A 18 -3.07 0.21 -14.71
N LEU A 19 -2.11 0.97 -14.19
CA LEU A 19 -2.19 1.56 -12.86
C LEU A 19 -3.30 2.62 -12.77
N ARG A 20 -3.45 3.45 -13.82
CA ARG A 20 -4.54 4.44 -13.90
C ARG A 20 -5.89 3.76 -13.96
N GLU A 21 -6.04 2.73 -14.78
CA GLU A 21 -7.28 1.96 -14.90
C GLU A 21 -7.63 1.25 -13.58
N ARG A 22 -6.64 0.69 -12.89
CA ARG A 22 -6.82 0.11 -11.55
C ARG A 22 -7.34 1.16 -10.57
N ARG A 23 -6.71 2.34 -10.49
CA ARG A 23 -7.15 3.44 -9.62
C ARG A 23 -8.60 3.84 -9.92
N ARG A 24 -8.94 4.04 -11.20
CA ARG A 24 -10.30 4.38 -11.64
C ARG A 24 -11.32 3.34 -11.16
N ARG A 25 -11.08 2.06 -11.42
CA ARG A 25 -11.99 0.98 -11.02
C ARG A 25 -12.15 0.84 -9.50
N LEU A 26 -11.07 1.03 -8.74
CA LEU A 26 -11.14 0.96 -7.27
C LEU A 26 -11.96 2.13 -6.71
N SER A 27 -11.78 3.32 -7.27
CA SER A 27 -12.54 4.52 -6.90
C SER A 27 -14.03 4.38 -7.25
N GLU A 28 -14.37 3.94 -8.47
CA GLU A 28 -15.76 3.72 -8.91
C GLU A 28 -16.51 2.68 -8.07
N ARG A 29 -15.78 1.68 -7.56
CA ARG A 29 -16.35 0.64 -6.68
C ARG A 29 -16.44 1.08 -5.22
N GLY A 30 -15.88 2.24 -4.86
CA GLY A 30 -15.73 2.66 -3.46
C GLY A 30 -14.95 1.63 -2.63
N THR A 31 -13.94 0.99 -3.23
CA THR A 31 -13.19 -0.08 -2.56
C THR A 31 -12.45 0.48 -1.35
N ALA A 32 -12.75 -0.04 -0.17
CA ALA A 32 -12.06 0.36 1.05
C ALA A 32 -10.56 0.01 0.96
N LEU A 33 -9.71 1.02 1.12
CA LEU A 33 -8.26 0.89 1.12
C LEU A 33 -7.71 1.38 2.45
N TRP A 34 -7.01 0.49 3.16
CA TRP A 34 -6.25 0.84 4.36
C TRP A 34 -4.77 0.61 4.09
N ALA A 35 -3.96 1.66 4.24
CA ALA A 35 -2.52 1.62 4.03
C ALA A 35 -1.78 1.99 5.32
N LEU A 36 -0.89 1.11 5.76
CA LEU A 36 0.11 1.40 6.79
C LEU A 36 1.48 1.45 6.12
N LEU A 37 2.16 2.60 6.17
CA LEU A 37 3.46 2.78 5.51
C LEU A 37 4.47 3.53 6.41
N PRO A 38 5.77 3.24 6.29
CA PRO A 38 6.78 4.01 7.02
C PRO A 38 6.94 5.42 6.45
N ALA A 39 7.25 6.40 7.29
CA ALA A 39 7.54 7.77 6.86
C ALA A 39 8.66 7.84 5.80
N ALA A 40 9.60 6.89 5.82
CA ALA A 40 10.64 6.75 4.81
C ALA A 40 10.08 6.62 3.38
N ALA A 41 8.90 6.02 3.20
CA ALA A 41 8.27 5.89 1.89
C ALA A 41 7.87 7.25 1.29
N LEU A 42 7.56 8.24 2.14
CA LEU A 42 7.18 9.60 1.72
C LEU A 42 8.40 10.53 1.57
N LEU A 43 9.46 10.26 2.34
CA LEU A 43 10.71 11.02 2.32
C LEU A 43 11.66 10.60 1.20
N THR A 44 11.52 9.38 0.68
CA THR A 44 12.36 8.88 -0.42
C THR A 44 12.05 9.62 -1.72
N ARG A 45 13.00 10.43 -2.19
CA ARG A 45 12.88 11.15 -3.46
C ARG A 45 13.03 10.21 -4.65
N VAL A 46 11.96 10.05 -5.43
CA VAL A 46 11.93 9.23 -6.65
C VAL A 46 11.78 10.05 -7.95
N GLY A 47 11.56 11.35 -7.81
CA GLY A 47 11.45 12.32 -8.90
C GLY A 47 11.96 13.70 -8.48
N ASP A 48 11.76 14.69 -9.33
CA ASP A 48 12.07 16.09 -9.03
C ASP A 48 11.16 16.68 -7.92
N PRO A 49 11.54 17.82 -7.32
CA PRO A 49 10.77 18.43 -6.24
C PRO A 49 9.30 18.74 -6.58
N GLU A 50 9.03 19.14 -7.83
CA GLU A 50 7.68 19.44 -8.31
C GLU A 50 6.80 18.18 -8.34
N THR A 51 7.34 17.09 -8.89
CA THR A 51 6.70 15.77 -8.93
C THR A 51 6.42 15.27 -7.51
N MET A 52 7.40 15.39 -6.60
CA MET A 52 7.23 14.95 -5.21
C MET A 52 6.15 15.78 -4.49
N ALA A 53 6.10 17.10 -4.72
CA ALA A 53 5.06 17.96 -4.16
C ALA A 53 3.67 17.62 -4.72
N GLY A 54 3.56 17.37 -6.03
CA GLY A 54 2.31 16.92 -6.66
C GLY A 54 1.83 15.57 -6.14
N GLN A 55 2.74 14.61 -5.93
CA GLN A 55 2.42 13.31 -5.33
C GLN A 55 1.88 13.44 -3.91
N ARG A 56 2.52 14.26 -3.05
CA ARG A 56 2.04 14.52 -1.68
C ARG A 56 0.68 15.20 -1.67
N LYS A 57 0.47 16.21 -2.52
CA LYS A 57 -0.82 16.88 -2.67
C LYS A 57 -1.91 15.89 -3.08
N THR A 58 -1.65 15.07 -4.10
CA THR A 58 -2.60 14.05 -4.56
C THR A 58 -2.91 13.04 -3.47
N LEU A 59 -1.90 12.60 -2.70
CA LEU A 59 -2.11 11.67 -1.58
C LEU A 59 -2.99 12.29 -0.49
N ALA A 60 -2.75 13.56 -0.13
CA ALA A 60 -3.55 14.27 0.85
C ALA A 60 -5.02 14.42 0.39
N GLU A 61 -5.26 14.77 -0.87
CA GLU A 61 -6.60 14.87 -1.47
C GLU A 61 -7.33 13.50 -1.45
N GLU A 62 -6.63 12.40 -1.75
CA GLU A 62 -7.22 11.06 -1.69
C GLU A 62 -7.52 10.62 -0.25
N MET A 63 -6.74 11.06 0.73
CA MET A 63 -7.00 10.79 2.15
C MET A 63 -8.27 11.46 2.68
N GLU A 64 -8.85 12.43 1.96
CA GLU A 64 -10.16 13.02 2.29
C GLU A 64 -11.33 12.07 1.95
N GLN A 65 -11.10 11.05 1.13
CA GLN A 65 -12.11 10.07 0.76
C GLN A 65 -12.42 9.11 1.91
N GLN A 66 -13.70 8.92 2.25
CA GLN A 66 -14.13 8.08 3.38
C GLN A 66 -13.71 6.60 3.27
N HIS A 67 -13.47 6.11 2.05
CA HIS A 67 -13.03 4.73 1.80
C HIS A 67 -11.51 4.57 1.78
N ILE A 68 -10.73 5.64 2.00
CA ILE A 68 -9.27 5.61 2.01
C ILE A 68 -8.78 5.96 3.41
N THR A 69 -7.97 5.09 3.98
CA THR A 69 -7.32 5.28 5.27
C THR A 69 -5.82 5.11 5.10
N VAL A 70 -5.05 6.12 5.49
CA VAL A 70 -3.59 6.09 5.46
C VAL A 70 -3.06 6.37 6.86
N GLN A 71 -2.19 5.49 7.33
CA GLN A 71 -1.41 5.66 8.55
C GLN A 71 0.07 5.65 8.21
N VAL A 72 0.79 6.62 8.77
CA VAL A 72 2.23 6.77 8.57
C VAL A 72 2.93 6.43 9.86
N VAL A 73 3.83 5.44 9.80
CA VAL A 73 4.68 5.04 10.93
C VAL A 73 5.91 5.96 10.99
N PRO A 74 6.13 6.72 12.08
CA PRO A 74 7.29 7.59 12.24
C PRO A 74 8.61 6.83 12.17
N LEU A 75 9.71 7.51 11.83
CA LEU A 75 11.03 6.88 11.72
C LEU A 75 11.58 6.40 13.08
N ASP A 76 11.18 7.06 14.17
CA ASP A 76 11.57 6.79 15.55
C ASP A 76 10.56 5.90 16.30
N HIS A 77 9.55 5.39 15.59
CA HIS A 77 8.53 4.53 16.18
C HIS A 77 9.13 3.18 16.64
N PRO A 78 8.73 2.65 17.83
CA PRO A 78 9.14 1.32 18.25
C PRO A 78 8.77 0.22 17.23
N PRO A 79 9.53 -0.88 17.15
CA PRO A 79 9.16 -2.00 16.29
C PRO A 79 7.75 -2.53 16.59
N HIS A 80 7.01 -2.88 15.55
CA HIS A 80 5.67 -3.47 15.60
C HIS A 80 5.61 -4.79 14.81
N ALA A 81 4.49 -5.50 14.86
CA ALA A 81 4.33 -6.83 14.26
C ALA A 81 4.67 -6.91 12.75
N MET A 82 4.58 -5.79 12.02
CA MET A 82 4.93 -5.70 10.60
C MET A 82 6.36 -5.20 10.30
N THR A 83 7.18 -4.83 11.30
CA THR A 83 8.48 -4.16 11.06
C THR A 83 9.50 -5.05 10.36
N ALA A 84 9.49 -6.35 10.66
CA ALA A 84 10.41 -7.33 10.06
C ALA A 84 9.74 -8.19 8.96
N MET A 85 8.56 -7.79 8.50
CA MET A 85 7.80 -8.54 7.50
C MET A 85 8.00 -7.95 6.10
N PRO A 86 7.91 -8.77 5.04
CA PRO A 86 7.77 -8.27 3.69
C PRO A 86 6.50 -7.40 3.57
N PRO A 87 6.44 -6.49 2.57
CA PRO A 87 5.20 -5.86 2.16
C PRO A 87 4.07 -6.88 2.02
N LEU A 88 2.97 -6.62 2.73
CA LEU A 88 1.78 -7.47 2.78
C LEU A 88 0.60 -6.70 2.19
N HIS A 89 -0.10 -7.32 1.24
CA HIS A 89 -1.43 -6.89 0.82
C HIS A 89 -2.46 -7.92 1.29
N LEU A 90 -3.43 -7.47 2.09
CA LEU A 90 -4.59 -8.28 2.46
C LEU A 90 -5.76 -7.91 1.55
N LEU A 91 -6.20 -8.84 0.71
CA LEU A 91 -7.28 -8.67 -0.25
C LEU A 91 -8.54 -9.33 0.31
N ARG A 92 -9.62 -8.56 0.38
CA ARG A 92 -10.90 -9.03 0.93
C ARG A 92 -12.00 -8.72 -0.08
N VAL A 93 -12.71 -9.74 -0.51
CA VAL A 93 -13.80 -9.60 -1.48
C VAL A 93 -15.11 -9.76 -0.73
N PRO A 94 -16.11 -8.87 -0.91
CA PRO A 94 -17.41 -9.00 -0.26
C PRO A 94 -18.28 -10.05 -0.97
N ALA A 95 -17.74 -11.26 -1.13
CA ALA A 95 -18.38 -12.41 -1.74
C ALA A 95 -18.06 -13.65 -0.87
N PRO A 96 -19.06 -14.28 -0.22
CA PRO A 96 -18.83 -15.39 0.72
C PRO A 96 -18.05 -16.58 0.13
N GLU A 97 -18.14 -16.78 -1.17
CA GLU A 97 -17.47 -17.84 -1.92
C GLU A 97 -16.00 -17.52 -2.25
N ILE A 98 -15.56 -16.28 -2.04
CA ILE A 98 -14.19 -15.84 -2.28
C ILE A 98 -13.54 -15.56 -0.93
N GLY A 99 -12.62 -16.44 -0.52
CA GLY A 99 -11.82 -16.25 0.68
C GLY A 99 -10.91 -15.03 0.61
N ASP A 100 -10.59 -14.46 1.77
CA ASP A 100 -9.56 -13.43 1.89
C ASP A 100 -8.21 -13.99 1.42
N GLN A 101 -7.37 -13.16 0.80
CA GLN A 101 -6.04 -13.56 0.32
C GLN A 101 -4.97 -12.65 0.90
N ALA A 102 -3.84 -13.24 1.31
CA ALA A 102 -2.64 -12.51 1.67
C ALA A 102 -1.62 -12.60 0.53
N VAL A 103 -1.10 -11.45 0.11
CA VAL A 103 -0.04 -11.37 -0.90
C VAL A 103 1.19 -10.77 -0.25
N LEU A 104 2.24 -11.56 -0.14
CA LEU A 104 3.55 -11.09 0.32
C LEU A 104 4.42 -10.85 -0.91
N GLU A 105 4.90 -9.63 -1.04
CA GLU A 105 5.77 -9.27 -2.16
C GLU A 105 7.19 -9.01 -1.68
N THR A 106 8.15 -9.76 -2.23
CA THR A 106 9.57 -9.40 -2.17
C THR A 106 9.96 -8.79 -3.52
N PRO A 107 10.14 -7.45 -3.60
CA PRO A 107 10.35 -6.77 -4.87
C PRO A 107 11.51 -7.38 -5.68
N GLY A 108 11.23 -7.76 -6.93
CA GLY A 108 12.22 -8.33 -7.85
C GLY A 108 12.60 -9.78 -7.59
N VAL A 109 12.01 -10.43 -6.58
CA VAL A 109 12.36 -11.81 -6.19
C VAL A 109 11.16 -12.74 -6.33
N ARG A 110 10.09 -12.51 -5.56
CA ARG A 110 8.96 -13.44 -5.47
C ARG A 110 7.69 -12.73 -5.01
N VAL A 111 6.56 -13.26 -5.47
CA VAL A 111 5.24 -12.95 -4.96
C VAL A 111 4.67 -14.25 -4.40
N ASP A 112 4.37 -14.26 -3.10
CA ASP A 112 3.73 -15.40 -2.43
C ASP A 112 2.24 -15.08 -2.26
N LEU A 113 1.39 -15.88 -2.91
CA LEU A 113 -0.06 -15.83 -2.77
C LEU A 113 -0.49 -16.89 -1.75
N ILE A 114 -1.15 -16.44 -0.68
CA ILE A 114 -1.61 -17.28 0.42
C ILE A 114 -3.15 -17.17 0.47
N ASP A 115 -3.80 -18.31 0.36
CA ASP A 115 -5.26 -18.47 0.41
C ASP A 115 -5.73 -19.43 1.52
N ASP A 116 -4.80 -20.10 2.22
CA ASP A 116 -5.10 -20.87 3.42
C ASP A 116 -5.72 -19.96 4.51
N PRO A 117 -6.95 -20.22 4.97
CA PRO A 117 -7.65 -19.32 5.88
C PRO A 117 -6.92 -19.07 7.21
N GLU A 118 -6.22 -20.07 7.75
CA GLU A 118 -5.48 -19.94 9.02
C GLU A 118 -4.26 -19.04 8.83
N ALA A 119 -3.49 -19.26 7.76
CA ALA A 119 -2.35 -18.41 7.41
C ALA A 119 -2.78 -16.96 7.11
N VAL A 120 -3.86 -16.76 6.35
CA VAL A 120 -4.42 -15.43 6.05
C VAL A 120 -4.85 -14.74 7.34
N MET A 121 -5.53 -15.45 8.24
CA MET A 121 -5.93 -14.91 9.54
C MET A 121 -4.72 -14.50 10.38
N ALA A 122 -3.65 -15.32 10.41
CA ALA A 122 -2.42 -14.98 11.12
C ALA A 122 -1.77 -13.69 10.58
N HIS A 123 -1.76 -13.49 9.26
CA HIS A 123 -1.28 -12.24 8.66
C HIS A 123 -2.16 -11.04 9.01
N ARG A 124 -3.48 -11.22 8.98
CA ARG A 124 -4.43 -10.18 9.36
C ARG A 124 -4.25 -9.74 10.82
N ILE A 125 -4.12 -10.68 11.75
CA ILE A 125 -3.90 -10.36 13.17
C ILE A 125 -2.63 -9.51 13.37
N ARG A 126 -1.54 -9.84 12.65
CA ARG A 126 -0.30 -9.03 12.71
C ARG A 126 -0.50 -7.62 12.13
N LEU A 127 -1.19 -7.52 11.00
CA LEU A 127 -1.48 -6.22 10.38
C LEU A 127 -2.35 -5.36 11.30
N ASP A 128 -3.41 -5.93 11.87
CA ASP A 128 -4.32 -5.26 12.80
C ASP A 128 -3.56 -4.77 14.06
N ALA A 129 -2.67 -5.61 14.61
CA ALA A 129 -1.82 -5.23 15.74
C ALA A 129 -0.84 -4.09 15.39
N ALA A 130 -0.26 -4.10 14.18
CA ALA A 130 0.62 -3.01 13.73
C ALA A 130 -0.15 -1.70 13.51
N CYS A 131 -1.35 -1.77 12.93
CA CYS A 131 -2.25 -0.63 12.79
C CYS A 131 -2.65 -0.04 14.15
N ALA A 132 -2.94 -0.89 15.14
CA ALA A 132 -3.29 -0.43 16.49
C ALA A 132 -2.11 0.22 17.24
N ALA A 133 -0.88 -0.18 16.93
CA ALA A 133 0.32 0.39 17.54
C ALA A 133 0.77 1.70 16.87
N ALA A 134 0.44 1.91 15.60
CA ALA A 134 0.83 3.09 14.83
C ALA A 134 0.02 4.33 15.24
N PRO A 135 0.48 5.56 14.88
CA PRO A 135 -0.32 6.75 15.04
C PRO A 135 -1.68 6.61 14.34
N PRO A 136 -2.75 7.14 14.93
CA PRO A 136 -4.10 6.96 14.41
C PRO A 136 -4.25 7.58 13.02
N PRO A 137 -5.24 7.08 12.23
CA PRO A 137 -5.62 7.70 10.97
C PRO A 137 -5.89 9.21 11.12
N GLY A 138 -5.54 9.98 10.09
CA GLY A 138 -5.73 11.44 10.08
C GLY A 138 -4.55 12.24 10.64
N THR A 139 -3.48 11.57 11.08
CA THR A 139 -2.20 12.25 11.37
C THR A 139 -1.68 12.90 10.08
N PRO A 140 -1.29 14.20 10.09
CA PRO A 140 -0.74 14.87 8.91
C PRO A 140 0.47 14.14 8.33
N LEU A 141 0.58 14.15 7.00
CA LEU A 141 1.75 13.59 6.33
C LEU A 141 3.02 14.33 6.77
N PRO A 142 4.16 13.63 6.94
CA PRO A 142 5.43 14.28 7.22
C PRO A 142 5.80 15.25 6.09
N SER A 143 6.27 16.44 6.47
CA SER A 143 6.73 17.50 5.56
C SER A 143 8.03 17.16 4.86
#